data_AF-A0A178XXE1-F1
#
_entry.id   AF-A0A178XXE1-F1
#
_cell.length_a   1.000
_cell.length_b   1.000
_cell.length_c   1.000
_cell.angle_alpha   90.00
_cell.angle_beta   90.00
_cell.angle_gamma   90.00
#
_symmetry.space_group_name_H-M   'P 1'
#
loop_
_entity.id
_entity.type
_entity.pdbx_description
1 polymer ?
#
loop_
_entity_poly.entity_id
_entity_poly.type
_entity_poly.pdbx_seq_one_letter_code
_entity_poly.pdbx_strand_id
1 'polypeptide(L)'
;MAESHAISRPQRDTDYPGRQADCMAALRPAVSDLAATSQDSIVAAIGGEMTGDLVALARQAEAAGWRFEEAAAAIETLAREYEGAKGAMFD
;
A
#
# COMPACT_ATOMS: atom_id res chain seq x y z
N MET A 1 18.30 8.85 0.32
CA MET A 1 18.04 8.14 -0.94
C MET A 1 16.83 7.29 -0.64
N ALA A 2 15.66 7.55 -1.24
CA ALA A 2 14.47 6.73 -0.99
C ALA A 2 14.73 5.36 -1.62
N GLU A 3 14.97 4.36 -0.78
CA GLU A 3 15.16 2.98 -1.21
C GLU A 3 13.86 2.57 -1.90
N SER A 4 13.92 2.40 -3.22
CA SER A 4 12.78 1.97 -4.01
C SER A 4 12.45 0.54 -3.58
N HIS A 5 11.54 0.39 -2.61
CA HIS A 5 11.12 -0.94 -2.17
C HIS A 5 10.56 -1.67 -3.38
N ALA A 6 11.28 -2.70 -3.83
CA ALA A 6 10.88 -3.48 -4.98
C ALA A 6 9.57 -4.21 -4.62
N ILE A 7 8.47 -3.78 -5.22
CA ILE A 7 7.17 -4.44 -5.02
C ILE A 7 7.28 -5.84 -5.63
N SER A 8 7.13 -6.86 -4.78
CA SER A 8 7.12 -8.25 -5.21
C SER A 8 6.02 -8.49 -6.22
N ARG A 9 6.35 -9.07 -7.38
CA ARG A 9 5.37 -9.43 -8.42
C ARG A 9 4.37 -10.49 -7.92
N PRO A 10 3.14 -10.55 -8.49
CA PRO A 10 2.17 -11.58 -8.14
C PRO A 10 2.68 -12.99 -8.46
N GLN A 11 2.19 -13.99 -7.71
CA GLN A 11 2.52 -15.39 -7.97
C GLN A 11 1.94 -15.87 -9.31
N ARG A 12 0.77 -15.34 -9.67
CA ARG A 12 0.07 -15.64 -10.93
C ARG A 12 -0.63 -14.38 -11.44
N ASP A 13 -0.62 -14.20 -12.76
CA ASP A 13 -1.36 -13.12 -13.44
C ASP A 13 -2.88 -13.28 -13.30
N THR A 14 -3.36 -14.52 -13.10
CA THR A 14 -4.78 -14.84 -12.92
C THR A 14 -5.23 -14.63 -11.48
N ASP A 15 -6.54 -14.49 -11.25
CA ASP A 15 -7.12 -14.46 -9.91
C ASP A 15 -6.81 -15.76 -9.15
N TYR A 16 -6.34 -15.64 -7.91
CA TYR A 16 -6.05 -16.80 -7.05
C TYR A 16 -6.37 -16.50 -5.59
N PRO A 17 -6.77 -17.52 -4.80
CA PRO A 17 -7.05 -17.33 -3.39
C PRO A 17 -5.78 -16.85 -2.66
N GLY A 18 -5.84 -15.65 -2.08
CA GLY A 18 -4.69 -15.01 -1.42
C GLY A 18 -4.02 -13.90 -2.22
N ARG A 19 -4.41 -13.66 -3.48
CA ARG A 19 -3.82 -12.60 -4.33
C ARG A 19 -3.82 -11.23 -3.67
N GLN A 20 -4.93 -10.84 -3.06
CA GLN A 20 -5.03 -9.58 -2.31
C GLN A 20 -4.09 -9.55 -1.10
N ALA A 21 -3.91 -10.67 -0.40
CA ALA A 21 -2.99 -10.76 0.74
C ALA A 21 -1.52 -10.67 0.31
N ASP A 22 -1.14 -11.31 -0.80
CA ASP A 22 0.18 -11.14 -1.40
C ASP A 22 0.41 -9.70 -1.87
N CYS A 23 -0.59 -9.07 -2.50
CA CYS A 23 -0.54 -7.67 -2.94
C CYS A 23 -0.28 -6.74 -1.75
N MET A 24 -1.07 -6.92 -0.67
CA MET A 24 -0.87 -6.21 0.59
C MET A 24 0.53 -6.47 1.16
N ALA A 25 1.01 -7.71 1.20
CA ALA A 25 2.35 -8.01 1.71
C ALA A 25 3.47 -7.37 0.89
N ALA A 26 3.30 -7.28 -0.44
CA ALA A 26 4.23 -6.64 -1.35
C ALA A 26 4.24 -5.11 -1.20
N LEU A 27 3.07 -4.51 -0.96
CA LEU A 27 2.89 -3.07 -0.78
C LEU A 27 3.20 -2.60 0.64
N ARG A 28 3.03 -3.47 1.63
CA ARG A 28 3.21 -3.19 3.06
C ARG A 28 4.50 -2.44 3.37
N PRO A 29 5.71 -2.88 2.96
CA PRO A 29 6.93 -2.14 3.29
C PRO A 29 6.94 -0.74 2.69
N ALA A 30 6.49 -0.58 1.45
CA ALA A 30 6.43 0.70 0.76
C ALA A 30 5.38 1.66 1.38
N VAL A 31 4.24 1.13 1.82
CA VAL A 31 3.23 1.91 2.58
C VAL A 31 3.77 2.32 3.95
N SER A 32 4.48 1.46 4.67
CA SER A 32 5.10 1.88 5.95
C SER A 32 6.18 2.93 5.78
N ASP A 33 6.99 2.84 4.72
CA ASP A 33 7.99 3.87 4.41
C ASP A 33 7.32 5.21 4.08
N LEU A 34 6.24 5.16 3.29
CA LEU A 34 5.40 6.32 3.02
C LEU A 34 4.75 6.86 4.30
N ALA A 35 4.31 5.99 5.22
CA ALA A 35 3.76 6.40 6.50
C ALA A 35 4.79 7.09 7.41
N ALA A 36 6.05 6.65 7.33
CA ALA A 36 7.15 7.23 8.09
C ALA A 36 7.63 8.57 7.51
N THR A 37 7.55 8.75 6.19
CA THR A 37 7.99 9.97 5.50
C THR A 37 6.88 10.99 5.28
N SER A 38 5.66 10.54 5.06
CA SER A 38 4.48 11.32 4.65
C SER A 38 3.21 10.81 5.34
N GLN A 39 3.08 11.10 6.64
CA GLN A 39 1.87 10.74 7.41
C GLN A 39 0.59 11.35 6.81
N ASP A 40 0.67 12.55 6.22
CA ASP A 40 -0.46 13.23 5.59
C ASP A 40 -1.10 12.39 4.46
N SER A 41 -0.26 11.71 3.67
CA SER A 41 -0.74 10.79 2.63
C SER A 41 -1.49 9.60 3.21
N ILE A 42 -1.06 9.04 4.34
CA ILE A 42 -1.76 7.92 4.99
C ILE A 42 -3.12 8.37 5.52
N VAL A 43 -3.18 9.54 6.16
CA VAL A 43 -4.44 10.11 6.68
C VAL A 43 -5.42 10.38 5.54
N ALA A 44 -4.95 10.96 4.43
CA ALA A 44 -5.74 11.18 3.23
C ALA A 44 -6.30 9.85 2.67
N ALA A 45 -5.47 8.80 2.58
CA ALA A 45 -5.90 7.47 2.12
C ALA A 45 -7.08 6.93 2.94
N ILE A 46 -7.06 7.12 4.26
CA ILE A 46 -8.11 6.67 5.17
C ILE A 46 -9.39 7.46 4.99
N GLY A 47 -9.27 8.74 4.63
CA GLY A 47 -10.36 9.61 4.21
C GLY A 47 -10.93 9.29 2.83
N GLY A 48 -10.36 8.30 2.12
CA GLY A 48 -10.74 7.95 0.74
C GLY A 48 -10.09 8.85 -0.31
N GLU A 49 -9.06 9.63 0.07
CA GLU A 49 -8.32 10.49 -0.84
C GLU A 49 -6.97 9.86 -1.20
N MET A 50 -6.81 9.49 -2.47
CA MET A 50 -5.58 8.89 -2.96
C MET A 50 -4.61 9.98 -3.43
N THR A 51 -3.67 10.36 -2.56
CA THR A 51 -2.63 11.35 -2.85
C THR A 51 -1.69 10.87 -3.96
N GLY A 52 -0.95 11.82 -4.54
CA GLY A 52 0.01 11.53 -5.61
C GLY A 52 1.03 10.45 -5.25
N ASP A 53 1.45 10.39 -3.98
CA ASP A 53 2.38 9.36 -3.49
C ASP A 53 1.76 7.96 -3.48
N LEU A 54 0.49 7.83 -3.05
CA LEU A 54 -0.23 6.55 -3.08
C LEU A 54 -0.52 6.09 -4.51
N VAL A 55 -0.87 7.04 -5.39
CA VAL A 55 -1.04 6.77 -6.82
C VAL A 55 0.28 6.32 -7.45
N ALA A 56 1.41 6.93 -7.09
CA ALA A 56 2.72 6.50 -7.52
C ALA A 56 3.03 5.07 -7.05
N LEU A 57 2.68 4.74 -5.80
CA LEU A 57 2.84 3.39 -5.25
C LEU A 57 2.00 2.35 -6.00
N ALA A 58 0.74 2.68 -6.28
CA ALA A 58 -0.15 1.80 -7.06
C ALA A 58 0.36 1.61 -8.50
N ARG A 59 0.94 2.64 -9.12
CA ARG A 59 1.61 2.54 -10.43
C ARG A 59 2.86 1.66 -10.39
N GLN A 60 3.65 1.73 -9.32
CA GLN A 60 4.78 0.82 -9.13
C GLN A 60 4.32 -0.63 -9.03
N ALA A 61 3.20 -0.88 -8.34
CA ALA A 61 2.61 -2.20 -8.25
C ALA A 61 2.14 -2.70 -9.62
N GLU A 62 1.49 -1.82 -10.39
CA GLU A 62 1.09 -2.10 -11.77
C GLU A 62 2.29 -2.48 -12.65
N ALA A 63 3.40 -1.75 -12.54
CA ALA A 63 4.64 -2.07 -13.24
C ALA A 63 5.24 -3.43 -12.83
N ALA A 64 4.99 -3.89 -11.60
CA ALA A 64 5.38 -5.21 -11.12
C ALA A 64 4.43 -6.34 -11.56
N GLY A 65 3.26 -6.01 -12.13
CA GLY A 65 2.24 -6.95 -12.61
C GLY A 65 0.97 -7.02 -11.76
N TRP A 66 0.82 -6.16 -10.76
CA TRP A 66 -0.43 -6.05 -9.99
C TRP A 66 -1.50 -5.26 -10.75
N ARG A 67 -2.76 -5.39 -10.32
CA ARG A 67 -3.84 -4.55 -10.83
C ARG A 67 -3.88 -3.26 -10.02
N PHE A 68 -4.00 -2.11 -10.68
CA PHE A 68 -4.05 -0.81 -10.00
C PHE A 68 -5.17 -0.75 -8.95
N GLU A 69 -6.38 -1.24 -9.28
CA GLU A 69 -7.52 -1.27 -8.36
C GLU A 69 -7.24 -2.13 -7.12
N GLU A 70 -6.55 -3.26 -7.30
CA GLU A 70 -6.19 -4.15 -6.19
C GLU A 70 -5.09 -3.55 -5.32
N ALA A 71 -4.13 -2.85 -5.94
CA ALA A 71 -3.11 -2.11 -5.23
C ALA A 71 -3.70 -0.93 -4.44
N ALA A 72 -4.62 -0.18 -5.03
CA ALA A 72 -5.33 0.92 -4.36
C ALA A 72 -6.08 0.42 -3.11
N ALA A 73 -6.89 -0.63 -3.25
CA ALA A 73 -7.62 -1.21 -2.12
C ALA A 73 -6.69 -1.77 -1.03
N ALA A 74 -5.58 -2.39 -1.43
CA ALA A 74 -4.54 -2.87 -0.52
C ALA A 74 -3.88 -1.71 0.24
N ILE A 75 -3.55 -0.62 -0.45
CA ILE A 75 -2.95 0.59 0.14
C ILE A 75 -3.90 1.23 1.15
N GLU A 76 -5.18 1.40 0.81
CA GLU A 76 -6.19 1.96 1.73
C GLU A 76 -6.34 1.09 2.99
N THR A 77 -6.35 -0.23 2.82
CA THR A 77 -6.43 -1.18 3.94
C THR A 77 -5.20 -1.05 4.83
N LEU A 78 -4.00 -1.06 4.24
CA LEU A 78 -2.74 -0.91 4.96
C LEU A 78 -2.66 0.44 5.68
N ALA A 79 -3.06 1.53 5.03
CA ALA A 79 -3.09 2.86 5.63
C ALA A 79 -3.96 2.89 6.88
N ARG A 80 -5.16 2.30 6.81
CA ARG A 80 -6.07 2.16 7.95
C ARG A 80 -5.49 1.28 9.06
N GLU A 81 -4.78 0.20 8.71
CA GLU A 81 -4.07 -0.62 9.69
C GLU A 81 -2.93 0.16 10.37
N TYR A 82 -2.17 0.99 9.64
CA TYR A 82 -1.09 1.79 10.21
C TYR A 82 -1.60 2.86 11.18
N GLU A 83 -2.64 3.62 10.82
CA GLU A 83 -3.23 4.60 11.74
C GLU A 83 -3.97 3.93 12.91
N GLY A 84 -4.67 2.81 12.67
CA GLY A 84 -5.29 2.03 13.74
C GLY A 84 -4.28 1.46 14.74
N ALA A 85 -3.18 0.89 14.24
CA ALA A 85 -2.09 0.38 15.06
C ALA A 85 -1.40 1.52 15.83
N LYS A 86 -1.19 2.68 15.20
CA LYS A 86 -0.62 3.86 15.86
C LYS A 86 -1.56 4.39 16.95
N GLY A 87 -2.86 4.51 16.68
CA GLY A 87 -3.86 4.95 17.66
C GLY A 87 -3.98 4.03 18.87
N ALA A 88 -3.79 2.72 18.69
CA ALA A 88 -3.81 1.74 19.79
C ALA A 88 -2.57 1.80 20.71
N MET A 89 -1.48 2.45 20.30
CA MET A 89 -0.27 2.60 21.12
C MET A 89 -0.31 3.82 22.06
N PHE A 90 -1.32 4.69 21.93
CA PHE A 90 -1.45 5.93 22.70
C PHE A 90 -2.57 5.90 23.77
N ASP A 91 -3.07 4.72 24.16
CA ASP A 91 -4.00 4.56 25.31
C ASP A 91 -3.25 4.17 26.60
#